data_AF-Q9XZ69-F1
#
_entry.id   AF-Q9XZ69-F1
#
_cell.length_a   1.000
_cell.length_b   1.000
_cell.length_c   1.000
_cell.angle_alpha   90.00
_cell.angle_beta   90.00
_cell.angle_gamma   90.00
#
_symmetry.space_group_name_H-M   'P 1'
#
loop_
_entity.id
_entity.type
_entity.pdbx_description
1 polymer ?
#
loop_
_entity_poly.entity_id
_entity_poly.type
_entity_poly.pdbx_seq_one_letter_code
_entity_poly.pdbx_strand_id
1 'polypeptide(L)'
;VTRWETFDVRPAVRSWLEVPEKNYGLEIELIDSRGRPSPNHHHVRVTREADLSQIEELENKEEERWFHTRPQIITYSDDGRTKRSTSSSRSRKRKGKRLKANCRRHPLYVDFSDVHWNDWIVAPAGYQAYYCHGECPFPLAEHLNTTNHAIVQTLVNSVNPALVPKACCVPTELSAISMLYLDEYEKVVLKNYQDMVVEGCGCR
;
A
#
# COMPACT_ATOMS: atom_id res chain seq x y z
N VAL A 1 -4.79 -4.03 -30.75
CA VAL A 1 -4.01 -3.75 -29.53
C VAL A 1 -4.47 -2.41 -28.99
N THR A 2 -5.10 -2.39 -27.82
CA THR A 2 -5.47 -1.15 -27.13
C THR A 2 -4.31 -0.73 -26.23
N ARG A 3 -3.91 0.55 -26.28
CA ARG A 3 -2.81 1.10 -25.48
C ARG A 3 -3.24 2.42 -24.87
N TRP A 4 -2.76 2.69 -23.65
CA TRP A 4 -2.88 3.98 -22.99
C TRP A 4 -1.83 4.96 -23.53
N GLU A 5 -2.28 6.16 -23.88
CA GLU A 5 -1.43 7.31 -24.20
C GLU A 5 -1.46 8.30 -23.03
N THR A 6 -0.33 8.95 -22.75
CA THR A 6 -0.17 9.86 -21.62
C THR A 6 0.30 11.23 -22.11
N PHE A 7 -0.33 12.28 -21.61
CA PHE A 7 -0.02 13.67 -21.96
C PHE A 7 0.35 14.46 -20.71
N ASP A 8 1.31 15.37 -20.84
CA ASP A 8 1.68 16.27 -19.75
C ASP A 8 0.64 17.39 -19.61
N VAL A 9 -0.21 17.27 -18.59
CA VAL A 9 -1.25 18.25 -18.27
C VAL A 9 -0.84 19.22 -17.15
N ARG A 10 0.43 19.23 -16.71
CA ARG A 10 0.91 20.11 -15.63
C ARG A 10 0.60 21.60 -15.84
N PRO A 11 0.72 22.19 -17.05
CA PRO A 11 0.41 23.60 -17.25
C PRO A 11 -1.07 23.92 -17.00
N ALA A 12 -1.97 23.05 -17.47
CA ALA A 12 -3.41 23.19 -17.26
C ALA A 12 -3.75 23.06 -15.77
N VAL A 13 -3.20 22.04 -15.09
CA VAL A 13 -3.40 21.82 -13.65
C VAL A 13 -2.90 23.01 -12.83
N ARG A 14 -1.74 23.59 -13.16
CA ARG A 14 -1.24 24.80 -12.49
C ARG A 14 -2.18 25.99 -12.69
N SER A 15 -2.66 26.22 -13.91
CA SER A 15 -3.61 27.29 -14.19
C SER A 15 -4.92 27.12 -13.42
N TRP A 16 -5.42 25.89 -13.27
CA TRP A 16 -6.63 25.62 -12.48
C TRP A 16 -6.42 25.81 -10.98
N LEU A 17 -5.22 25.54 -10.47
CA LEU A 17 -4.87 25.80 -9.06
C LEU A 17 -4.69 27.30 -8.78
N GLU A 18 -4.14 28.05 -9.73
CA GLU A 18 -3.95 29.51 -9.62
C GLU A 18 -5.27 30.28 -9.75
N VAL A 19 -6.19 29.80 -10.59
CA VAL A 19 -7.51 30.43 -10.81
C VAL A 19 -8.63 29.38 -10.72
N PRO A 20 -9.05 28.98 -9.50
CA PRO A 20 -10.02 27.90 -9.29
C PRO A 20 -11.40 28.16 -9.90
N GLU A 21 -11.77 29.43 -10.03
CA GLU A 21 -13.06 29.88 -10.60
C GLU A 21 -13.13 29.72 -12.13
N LYS A 22 -12.01 29.40 -12.79
CA LYS A 22 -11.94 29.20 -14.25
C LYS A 22 -11.48 27.79 -14.57
N ASN A 23 -12.37 27.01 -15.17
CA ASN A 23 -12.03 25.69 -15.71
C ASN A 23 -12.32 25.65 -17.22
N TYR A 24 -11.25 25.59 -18.01
CA TYR A 24 -11.33 25.48 -19.47
C TYR A 24 -11.45 24.04 -19.97
N GLY A 25 -11.33 23.05 -19.08
CA GLY A 25 -11.32 21.62 -19.43
C GLY A 25 -10.07 21.21 -20.20
N LEU A 26 -10.05 19.94 -20.63
CA LEU A 26 -9.08 19.40 -21.58
C LEU A 26 -9.87 18.83 -22.76
N GLU A 27 -9.46 19.20 -23.96
CA GLU A 27 -10.01 18.68 -25.21
C GLU A 27 -8.92 17.88 -25.92
N ILE A 28 -9.28 16.68 -26.39
CA ILE A 28 -8.38 15.80 -27.13
C ILE A 28 -9.05 15.47 -28.45
N GLU A 29 -8.40 15.85 -29.55
CA GLU A 29 -8.85 15.54 -30.90
C GLU A 29 -7.81 14.66 -31.61
N LEU A 30 -8.28 13.61 -32.27
CA LEU A 30 -7.45 12.76 -33.12
C LEU A 30 -7.54 13.25 -34.56
N ILE A 31 -6.44 13.78 -35.07
CA ILE A 31 -6.32 14.22 -36.47
C ILE A 31 -5.49 13.24 -37.29
N ASP A 32 -5.89 13.04 -38.55
CA ASP A 32 -5.13 12.25 -39.52
C ASP A 32 -3.88 13.01 -40.02
N SER A 33 -3.02 12.33 -40.78
CA SER A 33 -1.80 12.94 -41.35
C SER A 33 -2.07 14.08 -42.35
N ARG A 34 -3.33 14.28 -42.76
CA ARG A 34 -3.81 15.37 -43.61
C ARG A 34 -4.53 16.46 -42.81
N GLY A 35 -4.48 16.39 -41.47
CA GLY A 35 -5.09 17.36 -40.56
C GLY A 35 -6.61 17.25 -40.45
N ARG A 36 -7.21 16.13 -40.88
CA ARG A 36 -8.66 15.93 -40.80
C ARG A 36 -9.02 15.18 -39.51
N PRO A 37 -10.08 15.58 -38.80
CA PRO A 37 -10.56 14.86 -37.63
C PRO A 37 -10.89 13.40 -37.94
N SER A 38 -10.68 12.52 -36.97
CA SER A 38 -11.15 11.13 -37.05
C SER A 38 -12.68 11.11 -37.22
N PRO A 39 -13.23 10.41 -38.24
CA PRO A 39 -14.67 10.42 -38.52
C PRO A 39 -15.52 9.73 -37.44
N ASN A 40 -14.91 8.91 -36.57
CA ASN A 40 -15.60 8.19 -35.49
C ASN A 40 -15.04 8.61 -34.12
N HIS A 41 -15.30 9.84 -33.69
CA HIS A 41 -14.99 10.27 -32.32
C HIS A 41 -16.28 10.54 -31.55
N HIS A 42 -16.38 9.97 -30.35
CA HIS A 42 -17.42 10.32 -29.39
C HIS A 42 -16.83 11.34 -28.42
N HIS A 43 -17.42 12.53 -28.32
CA HIS A 43 -17.02 13.50 -27.30
C HIS A 43 -17.36 12.95 -25.92
N VAL A 44 -16.35 12.76 -25.07
CA VAL A 44 -16.55 12.35 -23.68
C VAL A 44 -16.43 13.58 -22.79
N ARG A 45 -17.57 14.13 -22.34
CA ARG A 45 -17.60 15.20 -21.35
C ARG A 45 -17.54 14.57 -19.95
N VAL A 46 -16.39 14.70 -19.28
CA VAL A 46 -16.22 14.23 -17.90
C VAL A 46 -16.64 15.34 -16.93
N THR A 47 -17.74 15.14 -16.20
CA THR A 47 -18.12 15.99 -15.06
C THR A 47 -17.49 15.45 -13.77
N ARG A 48 -17.26 16.34 -12.79
CA ARG A 48 -16.80 15.98 -11.45
C ARG A 48 -17.91 15.22 -10.70
N GLU A 49 -18.09 13.96 -10.99
CA GLU A 49 -18.83 13.08 -10.09
C GLU A 49 -18.15 11.71 -10.11
N ALA A 50 -17.24 11.53 -9.15
CA ALA A 50 -16.65 10.24 -8.83
C ALA A 50 -17.37 9.68 -7.61
N ASP A 51 -18.71 9.68 -7.64
CA ASP A 51 -19.47 8.99 -6.61
C ASP A 51 -19.41 7.49 -6.89
N LEU A 52 -18.47 6.82 -6.20
CA LEU A 52 -18.27 5.38 -6.27
C LEU A 52 -19.46 4.60 -5.69
N SER A 53 -20.42 5.26 -5.04
CA SER A 53 -21.61 4.61 -4.47
C SER A 53 -22.64 4.21 -5.53
N GLN A 54 -22.57 4.75 -6.74
CA GLN A 54 -23.44 4.38 -7.87
C GLN A 54 -22.98 3.11 -8.62
N ILE A 55 -21.86 2.49 -8.19
CA ILE A 55 -21.28 1.31 -8.86
C ILE A 55 -22.09 0.03 -8.60
N GLU A 56 -22.83 -0.04 -7.48
CA GLU A 56 -23.56 -1.26 -7.10
C GLU A 56 -24.86 -1.50 -7.90
N GLU A 57 -25.29 -0.55 -8.74
CA GLU A 57 -26.54 -0.64 -9.53
C GLU A 57 -26.33 -0.73 -11.06
N LEU A 58 -25.09 -0.85 -11.55
CA LEU A 58 -24.81 -0.87 -12.99
C LEU A 58 -25.17 -2.23 -13.62
N GLU A 59 -26.43 -2.42 -14.00
CA GLU A 59 -26.92 -3.61 -14.74
C GLU A 59 -26.40 -3.68 -16.19
N ASN A 60 -25.74 -2.62 -16.69
CA ASN A 60 -25.34 -2.49 -18.09
C ASN A 60 -23.83 -2.70 -18.32
N LYS A 61 -23.48 -3.74 -19.10
CA LYS A 61 -22.09 -4.10 -19.47
C LYS A 61 -21.32 -2.99 -20.20
N GLU A 62 -22.03 -2.07 -20.87
CA GLU A 62 -21.39 -0.95 -21.57
C GLU A 62 -20.88 0.13 -20.59
N GLU A 63 -21.57 0.34 -19.46
CA GLU A 63 -21.19 1.30 -18.43
C GLU A 63 -20.02 0.80 -17.57
N GLU A 64 -19.98 -0.50 -17.28
CA GLU A 64 -18.85 -1.14 -16.60
C GLU A 64 -17.55 -1.01 -17.45
N ARG A 65 -17.65 -1.28 -18.76
CA ARG A 65 -16.53 -1.12 -19.69
C ARG A 65 -16.10 0.34 -19.82
N TRP A 66 -17.05 1.28 -19.78
CA TRP A 66 -16.76 2.71 -19.79
C TRP A 66 -16.00 3.13 -18.53
N PHE A 67 -16.42 2.67 -17.35
CA PHE A 67 -15.77 3.02 -16.08
C PHE A 67 -14.29 2.62 -16.05
N HIS A 68 -13.96 1.45 -16.60
CA HIS A 68 -12.59 0.97 -16.69
C HIS A 68 -11.75 1.63 -17.79
N THR A 69 -12.37 2.30 -18.77
CA THR A 69 -11.67 2.96 -19.90
C THR A 69 -11.72 4.48 -19.85
N ARG A 70 -12.35 5.08 -18.83
CA ARG A 70 -12.45 6.54 -18.69
C ARG A 70 -11.08 7.21 -18.56
N PRO A 71 -10.87 8.40 -19.16
CA PRO A 71 -9.65 9.18 -18.98
C PRO A 71 -9.41 9.54 -17.51
N GLN A 72 -8.15 9.50 -17.07
CA GLN A 72 -7.76 9.83 -15.69
C GLN A 72 -6.70 10.93 -15.68
N ILE A 73 -6.82 11.85 -14.71
CA ILE A 73 -5.79 12.84 -14.40
C ILE A 73 -5.09 12.40 -13.11
N ILE A 74 -3.81 12.07 -13.21
CA ILE A 74 -2.98 11.69 -12.07
C ILE A 74 -2.12 12.91 -11.70
N THR A 75 -2.19 13.36 -10.45
CA THR A 75 -1.36 14.46 -9.95
C THR A 75 -0.56 14.03 -8.73
N TYR A 76 0.70 14.42 -8.68
CA TYR A 76 1.56 14.29 -7.52
C TYR A 76 1.78 15.69 -6.96
N SER A 77 1.30 15.94 -5.74
CA SER A 77 1.55 17.19 -5.03
C SER A 77 2.27 16.87 -3.73
N ASP A 78 3.28 17.67 -3.42
CA ASP A 78 3.88 17.71 -2.09
C ASP A 78 2.88 18.41 -1.18
N ASP A 79 2.53 17.79 -0.04
CA ASP A 79 1.60 18.36 0.93
C ASP A 79 2.20 19.54 1.70
N GLY A 80 3.40 19.99 1.31
CA GLY A 80 4.06 21.18 1.84
C GLY A 80 4.47 20.99 3.30
N ARG A 81 4.50 19.75 3.80
CA ARG A 81 5.05 19.45 5.13
C ARG A 81 6.56 19.44 5.06
N THR A 82 7.13 20.61 4.81
CA THR A 82 8.52 20.93 5.16
C THR A 82 8.77 20.47 6.59
N LYS A 83 9.79 19.62 6.76
CA LYS A 83 10.31 19.16 8.05
C LYS A 83 10.31 20.32 9.03
N ARG A 84 9.40 20.29 10.02
CA ARG A 84 9.42 21.27 11.12
C ARG A 84 10.83 21.25 11.70
N SER A 85 11.55 22.36 11.52
CA SER A 85 12.81 22.58 12.18
C SER A 85 12.57 22.43 13.68
N THR A 86 13.32 21.53 14.29
CA THR A 86 13.28 21.28 15.73
C THR A 86 13.86 22.49 16.44
N SER A 87 13.05 23.53 16.65
CA SER A 87 13.40 24.59 17.60
C SER A 87 13.29 24.02 19.01
N SER A 88 14.41 24.09 19.72
CA SER A 88 14.65 23.51 21.03
C SER A 88 13.90 24.25 22.15
N SER A 89 12.57 24.26 22.11
CA SER A 89 11.80 24.67 23.28
C SER A 89 11.69 23.48 24.23
N ARG A 90 12.38 23.61 25.37
CA ARG A 90 12.34 22.67 26.50
C ARG A 90 10.94 22.67 27.11
N SER A 91 9.95 22.08 26.44
CA SER A 91 8.65 21.78 27.04
C SER A 91 8.74 20.41 27.70
N ARG A 92 8.71 20.45 29.04
CA ARG A 92 8.52 19.33 29.97
C ARG A 92 7.96 18.07 29.31
N LYS A 93 8.72 16.96 29.43
CA LYS A 93 8.30 15.59 29.11
C LYS A 93 6.94 15.30 29.76
N ARG A 94 5.85 15.63 29.06
CA ARG A 94 4.66 14.79 29.12
C ARG A 94 5.09 13.49 28.45
N LYS A 95 5.10 12.40 29.21
CA LYS A 95 5.18 11.04 28.70
C LYS A 95 4.04 10.90 27.68
N GLY A 96 4.29 11.28 26.43
CA GLY A 96 3.39 11.03 25.33
C GLY A 96 3.21 9.53 25.28
N LYS A 97 1.97 9.06 25.39
CA LYS A 97 1.58 7.75 24.86
C LYS A 97 2.36 7.61 23.56
N ARG A 98 3.30 6.66 23.49
CA ARG A 98 3.90 6.25 22.22
C ARG A 98 2.70 6.08 21.29
N LEU A 99 2.53 6.96 20.30
CA LEU A 99 1.62 6.69 19.19
C LEU A 99 2.08 5.32 18.70
N LYS A 100 1.30 4.28 19.01
CA LYS A 100 1.71 2.93 18.70
C LYS A 100 1.80 2.90 17.19
N ALA A 101 3.01 2.72 16.67
CA ALA A 101 3.25 2.78 15.24
C ALA A 101 2.31 1.81 14.53
N ASN A 102 1.82 2.19 13.36
CA ASN A 102 0.99 1.32 12.52
C ASN A 102 1.72 0.01 12.24
N CYS A 103 0.95 -1.04 11.96
CA CYS A 103 1.45 -2.36 11.58
C CYS A 103 2.55 -2.26 10.52
N ARG A 104 3.73 -2.80 10.82
CA ARG A 104 4.86 -2.83 9.90
C ARG A 104 5.85 -3.93 10.29
N ARG A 105 6.79 -4.18 9.38
CA ARG A 105 7.95 -5.05 9.61
C ARG A 105 9.00 -4.34 10.47
N HIS A 106 9.56 -5.07 11.43
CA HIS A 106 10.63 -4.62 12.31
C HIS A 106 11.85 -5.53 12.19
N PRO A 107 13.07 -4.99 12.31
CA PRO A 107 14.30 -5.77 12.29
C PRO A 107 14.36 -6.75 13.46
N LEU A 108 14.73 -7.99 13.16
CA LEU A 108 15.07 -9.03 14.12
C LEU A 108 16.14 -9.90 13.47
N TYR A 109 17.31 -9.91 14.08
CA TYR A 109 18.37 -10.85 13.75
C TYR A 109 18.30 -11.99 14.77
N VAL A 110 18.22 -13.22 14.27
CA VAL A 110 18.29 -14.43 15.09
C VAL A 110 19.71 -14.95 14.99
N ASP A 111 20.44 -14.87 16.10
CA ASP A 111 21.72 -15.55 16.26
C ASP A 111 21.45 -16.97 16.77
N PHE A 112 21.98 -17.98 16.08
CA PHE A 112 21.78 -19.37 16.52
C PHE A 112 22.54 -19.71 17.79
N SER A 113 23.56 -18.95 18.16
CA SER A 113 24.23 -19.09 19.45
C SER A 113 23.33 -18.67 20.62
N ASP A 114 22.50 -17.63 20.45
CA ASP A 114 21.61 -17.13 21.52
C ASP A 114 20.53 -18.16 21.91
N VAL A 115 20.13 -19.00 20.97
CA VAL A 115 19.12 -20.07 21.16
C VAL A 115 19.74 -21.47 21.28
N HIS A 116 21.06 -21.57 21.38
CA HIS A 116 21.81 -22.83 21.51
C HIS A 116 21.57 -23.80 20.34
N TRP A 117 21.45 -23.27 19.13
CA TRP A 117 21.32 -24.05 17.90
C TRP A 117 22.61 -24.14 17.09
N ASN A 118 23.65 -23.40 17.49
CA ASN A 118 24.98 -23.44 16.91
C ASN A 118 25.68 -24.82 17.04
N ASP A 119 25.16 -25.72 17.89
CA ASP A 119 25.75 -27.05 18.09
C ASP A 119 25.40 -28.01 16.96
N TRP A 120 24.25 -27.80 16.31
CA TRP A 120 23.76 -28.66 15.22
C TRP A 120 23.65 -27.91 13.89
N ILE A 121 23.43 -26.59 13.89
CA ILE A 121 23.46 -25.77 12.68
C ILE A 121 24.90 -25.36 12.39
N VAL A 122 25.41 -25.79 11.23
CA VAL A 122 26.74 -25.46 10.73
C VAL A 122 26.75 -24.09 10.04
N ALA A 123 25.70 -23.78 9.25
CA ALA A 123 25.56 -22.49 8.58
C ALA A 123 24.10 -22.16 8.23
N PRO A 124 23.70 -20.87 8.17
CA PRO A 124 24.49 -19.69 8.58
C PRO A 124 24.64 -19.60 10.10
N ALA A 125 25.44 -18.67 10.62
CA ALA A 125 25.55 -18.43 12.06
C ALA A 125 24.29 -17.78 12.66
N GLY A 126 23.50 -17.12 11.81
CA GLY A 126 22.25 -16.48 12.14
C GLY A 126 21.64 -15.86 10.88
N TYR A 127 20.46 -15.28 11.01
CA TYR A 127 19.76 -14.69 9.86
C TYR A 127 18.81 -13.56 10.28
N GLN A 128 18.44 -12.72 9.31
CA GLN A 128 17.47 -11.64 9.51
C GLN A 128 16.04 -12.18 9.37
N ALA A 129 15.44 -12.61 10.47
CA ALA A 129 14.07 -13.13 10.50
C ALA A 129 13.02 -12.03 10.30
N TYR A 130 13.27 -10.84 10.87
CA TYR A 130 12.27 -9.78 11.03
C TYR A 130 11.01 -10.23 11.80
N TYR A 131 10.13 -9.29 12.15
CA TYR A 131 8.82 -9.61 12.72
C TYR A 131 7.80 -8.50 12.47
N CYS A 132 6.52 -8.85 12.53
CA CYS A 132 5.42 -7.89 12.39
C CYS A 132 4.98 -7.37 13.75
N HIS A 133 4.88 -6.05 13.88
CA HIS A 133 4.37 -5.42 15.09
C HIS A 133 3.81 -4.03 14.80
N GLY A 134 2.79 -3.65 15.56
CA GLY A 134 2.13 -2.36 15.44
C GLY A 134 0.63 -2.49 15.63
N GLU A 135 -0.07 -1.36 15.60
CA GLU A 135 -1.53 -1.35 15.65
C GLU A 135 -2.15 -1.35 14.25
N CYS A 136 -3.35 -1.93 14.17
CA CYS A 136 -4.25 -1.88 13.03
C CYS A 136 -5.43 -0.96 13.39
N PRO A 137 -5.26 0.38 13.28
CA PRO A 137 -6.32 1.34 13.60
C PRO A 137 -7.35 1.42 12.48
N PHE A 138 -8.58 1.81 12.82
CA PHE A 138 -9.56 2.24 11.82
C PHE A 138 -9.36 3.72 11.46
N PRO A 139 -9.44 4.12 10.19
CA PRO A 139 -9.49 3.28 8.99
C PRO A 139 -8.15 2.62 8.69
N LEU A 140 -8.18 1.38 8.18
CA LEU A 140 -6.97 0.68 7.75
C LEU A 140 -6.39 1.36 6.51
N ALA A 141 -5.06 1.51 6.47
CA ALA A 141 -4.40 2.06 5.30
C ALA A 141 -4.37 1.03 4.16
N GLU A 142 -4.58 1.51 2.92
CA GLU A 142 -4.70 0.67 1.71
C GLU A 142 -3.48 -0.24 1.47
N HIS A 143 -2.29 0.18 1.90
CA HIS A 143 -1.03 -0.55 1.72
C HIS A 143 -0.78 -1.69 2.73
N LEU A 144 -1.72 -2.00 3.63
CA LEU A 144 -1.54 -3.00 4.70
C LEU A 144 -1.97 -4.43 4.30
N ASN A 145 -2.10 -4.74 3.00
CA ASN A 145 -2.44 -6.08 2.48
C ASN A 145 -3.60 -6.74 3.26
N THR A 146 -4.66 -5.97 3.52
CA THR A 146 -5.75 -6.30 4.44
C THR A 146 -6.87 -7.07 3.77
N THR A 147 -7.53 -7.97 4.49
CA THR A 147 -8.74 -8.64 4.00
C THR A 147 -9.99 -7.81 4.28
N ASN A 148 -11.07 -8.03 3.53
CA ASN A 148 -12.37 -7.44 3.83
C ASN A 148 -12.84 -7.80 5.25
N HIS A 149 -12.55 -9.01 5.72
CA HIS A 149 -12.82 -9.42 7.10
C HIS A 149 -12.09 -8.52 8.11
N ALA A 150 -10.80 -8.24 7.91
CA ALA A 150 -10.02 -7.38 8.79
C ALA A 150 -10.54 -5.93 8.79
N ILE A 151 -10.99 -5.43 7.63
CA ILE A 151 -11.62 -4.10 7.50
C ILE A 151 -12.91 -4.05 8.34
N VAL A 152 -13.82 -5.00 8.14
CA VAL A 152 -15.10 -5.07 8.87
C VAL A 152 -14.85 -5.26 10.37
N GLN A 153 -13.95 -6.15 10.76
CA GLN A 153 -13.60 -6.40 12.16
C GLN A 153 -13.06 -5.12 12.83
N THR A 154 -12.14 -4.41 12.16
CA THR A 154 -11.55 -3.18 12.70
C THR A 154 -12.58 -2.05 12.76
N LEU A 155 -13.50 -1.98 11.80
CA LEU A 155 -14.66 -1.07 11.82
C LEU A 155 -15.57 -1.36 13.01
N VAL A 156 -16.00 -2.61 13.21
CA VAL A 156 -16.88 -3.00 14.33
C VAL A 156 -16.20 -2.75 15.67
N ASN A 157 -14.90 -3.08 15.80
CA ASN A 157 -14.11 -2.73 16.98
C ASN A 157 -14.09 -1.22 17.25
N SER A 158 -14.01 -0.38 16.21
CA SER A 158 -13.99 1.08 16.37
C SER A 158 -15.30 1.64 16.96
N VAL A 159 -16.42 0.96 16.71
CA VAL A 159 -17.75 1.31 17.26
C VAL A 159 -17.91 0.75 18.67
N ASN A 160 -17.59 -0.53 18.89
CA ASN A 160 -17.68 -1.18 20.19
C ASN A 160 -16.49 -2.12 20.45
N PRO A 161 -15.43 -1.63 21.10
CA PRO A 161 -14.24 -2.43 21.39
C PRO A 161 -14.46 -3.62 22.32
N ALA A 162 -15.57 -3.65 23.07
CA ALA A 162 -15.88 -4.74 24.00
C ALA A 162 -16.48 -5.97 23.29
N LEU A 163 -17.04 -5.79 22.10
CA LEU A 163 -17.71 -6.87 21.35
C LEU A 163 -16.71 -7.69 20.53
N VAL A 164 -15.76 -7.03 19.87
CA VAL A 164 -14.84 -7.66 18.91
C VAL A 164 -13.46 -7.03 19.06
N PRO A 165 -12.35 -7.80 19.07
CA PRO A 165 -10.99 -7.25 19.09
C PRO A 165 -10.59 -6.61 17.75
N LYS A 166 -9.56 -5.75 17.77
CA LYS A 166 -8.93 -5.24 16.54
C LYS A 166 -8.29 -6.37 15.73
N ALA A 167 -8.16 -6.18 14.41
CA ALA A 167 -7.31 -7.02 13.58
C ALA A 167 -5.86 -7.02 14.09
N CYS A 168 -5.16 -8.13 13.88
CA CYS A 168 -3.79 -8.35 14.35
C CYS A 168 -2.78 -7.98 13.25
N CYS A 169 -1.63 -7.42 13.65
CA CYS A 169 -0.51 -7.19 12.75
C CYS A 169 0.30 -8.48 12.60
N VAL A 170 0.23 -9.11 11.43
CA VAL A 170 0.82 -10.44 11.17
C VAL A 170 1.60 -10.45 9.85
N PRO A 171 2.53 -11.41 9.67
CA PRO A 171 3.19 -11.63 8.38
C PRO A 171 2.18 -11.98 7.29
N THR A 172 2.31 -11.35 6.12
CA THR A 172 1.51 -11.65 4.93
C THR A 172 2.35 -12.24 3.80
N GLU A 173 3.66 -11.99 3.83
CA GLU A 173 4.63 -12.49 2.86
C GLU A 173 5.84 -13.00 3.63
N LEU A 174 6.24 -14.23 3.33
CA LEU A 174 7.34 -14.92 3.97
C LEU A 174 8.27 -15.50 2.91
N SER A 175 9.57 -15.55 3.20
CA SER A 175 10.59 -16.15 2.36
C SER A 175 11.36 -17.24 3.11
N ALA A 176 12.05 -18.08 2.35
CA ALA A 176 12.76 -19.25 2.84
C ALA A 176 14.24 -18.95 3.14
N ILE A 177 14.86 -19.76 4.00
CA ILE A 177 16.31 -19.76 4.21
C ILE A 177 16.91 -21.16 3.99
N SER A 178 18.11 -21.19 3.40
CA SER A 178 18.91 -22.40 3.31
C SER A 178 19.72 -22.59 4.59
N MET A 179 19.60 -23.75 5.22
CA MET A 179 20.34 -24.15 6.41
C MET A 179 21.14 -25.42 6.16
N LEU A 180 22.40 -25.39 6.60
CA LEU A 180 23.32 -26.51 6.66
C LEU A 180 23.42 -26.97 8.10
N TYR A 181 23.07 -28.22 8.39
CA TYR A 181 23.07 -28.76 9.74
C TYR A 181 23.55 -30.21 9.78
N LEU A 182 23.92 -30.68 10.97
CA LEU A 182 24.24 -32.09 11.25
C LEU A 182 22.96 -32.81 11.67
N ASP A 183 22.66 -33.93 11.02
CA ASP A 183 21.56 -34.80 11.44
C ASP A 183 21.95 -35.69 12.65
N GLU A 184 21.03 -36.55 13.10
CA GLU A 184 21.23 -37.45 14.24
C GLU A 184 22.39 -38.45 14.05
N TYR A 185 22.91 -38.60 12.83
CA TYR A 185 24.03 -39.47 12.48
C TYR A 185 25.30 -38.67 12.14
N GLU A 186 25.38 -37.40 12.56
CA GLU A 186 26.48 -36.47 12.27
C GLU A 186 26.73 -36.25 10.76
N LYS A 187 25.72 -36.48 9.93
CA LYS A 187 25.82 -36.24 8.50
C LYS A 187 25.42 -34.80 8.19
N VAL A 188 26.20 -34.17 7.32
CA VAL A 188 25.93 -32.82 6.83
C VAL A 188 24.75 -32.84 5.86
N VAL A 189 23.70 -32.08 6.17
CA VAL A 189 22.47 -31.95 5.37
C VAL A 189 22.23 -30.48 5.04
N LEU A 190 22.02 -30.18 3.75
CA LEU A 190 21.57 -28.87 3.28
C LEU A 190 20.07 -28.92 3.01
N LYS A 191 19.30 -28.03 3.63
CA LYS A 191 17.83 -27.96 3.46
C LYS A 191 17.35 -26.52 3.40
N ASN A 192 16.33 -26.28 2.58
CA ASN A 192 15.64 -25.00 2.50
C ASN A 192 14.39 -25.02 3.37
N TYR A 193 14.32 -24.14 4.37
CA TYR A 193 13.19 -24.01 5.30
C TYR A 193 12.33 -22.83 4.87
N GLN A 194 11.08 -23.13 4.52
CA GLN A 194 10.09 -22.12 4.14
C GLN A 194 9.63 -21.33 5.36
N ASP A 195 9.04 -20.16 5.12
CA ASP A 195 8.36 -19.35 6.12
C ASP A 195 9.24 -18.86 7.29
N MET A 196 10.53 -18.65 7.02
CA MET A 196 11.52 -18.28 8.04
C MET A 196 11.77 -16.77 8.13
N VAL A 197 11.60 -16.03 7.03
CA VAL A 197 11.90 -14.60 6.96
C VAL A 197 10.64 -13.82 6.61
N VAL A 198 10.31 -12.81 7.41
CA VAL A 198 9.18 -11.90 7.11
C VAL A 198 9.61 -10.88 6.07
N GLU A 199 8.90 -10.84 4.95
CA GLU A 199 9.08 -9.84 3.88
C GLU A 199 8.05 -8.71 4.00
N GLY A 200 6.79 -9.08 4.28
CA GLY A 200 5.66 -8.16 4.34
C GLY A 200 4.76 -8.39 5.57
N CYS A 201 4.18 -7.31 6.08
CA CYS A 201 3.25 -7.32 7.21
C CYS A 201 1.92 -6.70 6.80
N GLY A 202 0.83 -7.18 7.40
CA GLY A 202 -0.50 -6.66 7.19
C GLY A 202 -1.44 -6.88 8.37
N CYS A 203 -2.65 -6.34 8.26
CA CYS A 203 -3.69 -6.48 9.29
C CYS A 203 -4.70 -7.57 8.89
N ARG A 204 -4.80 -8.63 9.71
CA ARG A 204 -5.68 -9.79 9.48
C ARG A 204 -6.55 -10.11 10.69
#